data_AF-A0A1I7FR95-F1
#
_entry.id   AF-A0A1I7FR95-F1
#
_cell.length_a   1.000
_cell.length_b   1.000
_cell.length_c   1.000
_cell.angle_alpha   90.00
_cell.angle_beta   90.00
_cell.angle_gamma   90.00
#
_symmetry.space_group_name_H-M   'P 1'
#
loop_
_entity.id
_entity.type
_entity.pdbx_description
1 polymer ?
#
loop_
_entity_poly.entity_id
_entity_poly.type
_entity_poly.pdbx_seq_one_letter_code
_entity_poly.pdbx_strand_id
1 'polypeptide(L)'
;MAGAHYRVGTSGGYTAAMLRVLKHVLIEYGPNREAHIDAAARAILEAFPEASLEVAPGLLDDDLLIEARIPLRRAKEWPAVSRRAYAVGGFDVG
;
A
#
# COMPACT_ATOMS: atom_id res chain seq x y z
N MET A 1 0.49 26.71 30.24
CA MET A 1 0.67 25.50 29.40
C MET A 1 -0.66 24.77 29.34
N ALA A 2 -1.37 24.89 28.22
CA ALA A 2 -2.65 24.23 28.02
C ALA A 2 -2.41 22.84 27.42
N GLY A 3 -2.65 21.78 28.20
CA GLY A 3 -2.63 20.40 27.73
C GLY A 3 -3.90 20.10 26.95
N ALA A 4 -3.75 19.74 25.68
CA ALA A 4 -4.86 19.26 24.87
C ALA A 4 -5.26 17.86 25.35
N HIS A 5 -6.31 17.79 26.17
CA HIS A 5 -6.97 16.53 26.51
C HIS A 5 -7.88 16.13 25.34
N TYR A 6 -7.45 15.15 24.55
CA TYR A 6 -8.33 14.51 23.57
C TYR A 6 -9.36 13.65 24.31
N ARG A 7 -10.62 14.10 24.32
CA ARG A 7 -11.75 13.31 24.82
C ARG A 7 -12.20 12.35 23.72
N VAL A 8 -11.95 11.05 23.90
CA VAL A 8 -12.58 10.01 23.08
C VAL A 8 -14.02 9.86 23.55
N GLY A 9 -14.96 10.37 22.76
CA GLY A 9 -16.39 10.11 22.96
C GLY A 9 -16.70 8.66 22.61
N THR A 10 -17.15 7.89 23.60
CA THR A 10 -17.60 6.51 23.42
C THR A 10 -19.09 6.49 23.07
N SER A 11 -19.41 6.44 21.78
CA SER A 11 -20.70 5.93 21.31
C SER A 11 -20.57 5.40 19.88
N GLY A 12 -20.98 4.15 19.67
CA GLY A 12 -21.14 3.55 18.34
C GLY A 12 -19.96 2.69 17.88
N GLY A 13 -20.11 1.36 17.99
CA GLY A 13 -19.47 0.32 17.18
C GLY A 13 -18.11 0.61 16.53
N TYR A 14 -17.07 0.94 17.31
CA TYR A 14 -15.71 0.87 16.79
C TYR A 14 -15.32 -0.61 16.71
N THR A 15 -15.31 -1.19 15.51
CA THR A 15 -14.33 -2.26 15.22
C THR A 15 -13.00 -1.77 15.76
N ALA A 16 -12.44 -2.48 16.75
CA ALA A 16 -11.21 -2.07 17.45
C ALA A 16 -10.24 -1.42 16.47
N ALA A 17 -9.88 -0.15 16.70
CA ALA A 17 -9.17 0.68 15.73
C ALA A 17 -7.92 -0.07 15.24
N MET A 18 -8.00 -0.65 14.04
CA MET A 18 -6.92 -1.46 13.51
C MET A 18 -5.88 -0.50 12.95
N LEU A 19 -4.77 -0.35 13.66
CA LEU A 19 -3.64 0.44 13.16
C LEU A 19 -3.12 -0.20 11.88
N ARG A 20 -3.05 0.60 10.82
CA ARG A 20 -2.54 0.20 9.50
C ARG A 20 -1.34 1.07 9.15
N VAL A 21 -0.38 0.48 8.46
CA VAL A 21 0.68 1.26 7.81
C VAL A 21 0.30 1.48 6.36
N LEU A 22 0.58 2.68 5.88
CA LEU A 22 0.47 3.06 4.47
C LEU A 22 1.82 2.84 3.80
N LYS A 23 1.81 2.16 2.66
CA LYS A 23 2.97 1.96 1.80
C LYS A 23 2.64 2.44 0.40
N HIS A 24 3.45 3.35 -0.12
CA HIS A 24 3.37 3.78 -1.51
C HIS A 24 4.29 2.89 -2.36
N VAL A 25 3.73 2.34 -3.43
CA VAL A 25 4.49 1.68 -4.49
C VAL A 25 4.37 2.57 -5.72
N LEU A 26 5.46 3.23 -6.10
CA LEU A 26 5.52 4.06 -7.29
C LEU A 26 5.56 3.17 -8.53
N ILE A 27 4.76 3.51 -9.53
CA ILE A 27 4.72 2.88 -10.83
C ILE A 27 5.13 3.95 -11.85
N GLU A 28 6.34 3.81 -12.39
CA GLU A 28 6.86 4.70 -13.43
C GLU A 28 6.07 4.54 -14.73
N TYR A 29 6.01 5.62 -15.51
CA TYR A 29 5.40 5.62 -16.83
C TYR A 29 6.05 4.60 -17.78
N GLY A 30 5.24 3.86 -18.54
CA GLY A 30 5.71 2.91 -19.55
C GLY A 30 4.59 2.17 -20.28
N PRO A 31 4.89 1.47 -21.39
CA PRO A 31 3.88 0.82 -22.23
C PRO A 31 3.10 -0.29 -21.52
N ASN A 32 3.68 -0.89 -20.47
CA ASN A 32 3.09 -1.99 -19.70
C ASN A 32 2.60 -1.55 -18.31
N ARG A 33 2.33 -0.25 -18.11
CA ARG A 33 1.99 0.32 -16.81
C ARG A 33 0.81 -0.37 -16.13
N GLU A 34 -0.26 -0.69 -16.88
CA GLU A 34 -1.43 -1.40 -16.34
C GLU A 34 -1.07 -2.82 -15.87
N ALA A 35 -0.31 -3.57 -16.68
CA ALA A 35 0.15 -4.90 -16.30
C ALA A 35 1.05 -4.88 -15.06
N HIS A 36 1.88 -3.85 -14.90
CA HIS A 36 2.71 -3.66 -13.70
C HIS A 36 1.87 -3.33 -12.46
N ILE A 37 0.81 -2.54 -12.61
CA ILE A 37 -0.13 -2.26 -11.52
C ILE A 37 -0.80 -3.56 -11.05
N ASP A 38 -1.31 -4.36 -11.98
CA ASP A 38 -1.98 -5.63 -11.68
C ASP A 38 -1.03 -6.63 -11.00
N ALA A 39 0.19 -6.75 -11.53
CA ALA A 39 1.24 -7.60 -10.96
C ALA A 39 1.60 -7.19 -9.52
N ALA A 40 1.82 -5.90 -9.28
CA ALA A 40 2.14 -5.38 -7.95
C ALA A 40 0.95 -5.57 -6.98
N ALA A 41 -0.26 -5.25 -7.41
CA ALA A 41 -1.47 -5.43 -6.61
C ALA A 41 -1.66 -6.90 -6.20
N ARG A 42 -1.48 -7.83 -7.14
CA ARG A 42 -1.56 -9.27 -6.89
C ARG A 42 -0.50 -9.73 -5.89
N ALA A 43 0.77 -9.35 -6.08
CA ALA A 43 1.84 -9.72 -5.16
C ALA A 43 1.61 -9.20 -3.73
N ILE A 44 1.02 -8.01 -3.61
CA ILE A 44 0.66 -7.43 -2.30
C ILE A 44 -0.51 -8.18 -1.67
N LEU A 45 -1.57 -8.48 -2.41
CA LEU A 45 -2.75 -9.18 -1.89
C LEU A 45 -2.46 -10.65 -1.55
N GLU A 46 -1.60 -11.32 -2.31
CA GLU A 46 -1.15 -12.68 -1.98
C GLU A 46 -0.38 -12.72 -0.65
N ALA A 47 0.41 -11.68 -0.36
CA ALA A 47 1.15 -11.58 0.90
C ALA A 47 0.29 -11.06 2.05
N PHE A 48 -0.62 -10.12 1.77
CA PHE A 48 -1.49 -9.45 2.72
C PHE A 48 -2.94 -9.48 2.21
N PRO A 49 -3.67 -10.61 2.38
CA PRO A 49 -5.06 -10.72 1.92
C PRO A 49 -6.00 -9.70 2.58
N GLU A 50 -5.62 -9.19 3.76
CA GLU A 50 -6.38 -8.16 4.46
C GLU A 50 -6.09 -6.74 3.95
N ALA A 51 -5.15 -6.55 3.03
CA ALA A 51 -4.75 -5.24 2.53
C ALA A 51 -5.89 -4.56 1.75
N SER A 52 -5.96 -3.25 1.90
CA SER A 52 -6.77 -2.40 1.00
C SER A 52 -5.79 -1.67 0.09
N LEU A 53 -6.08 -1.72 -1.21
CA LEU A 53 -5.29 -1.09 -2.25
C LEU A 53 -6.11 0.01 -2.92
N GLU A 54 -5.44 1.07 -3.31
CA GLU A 54 -5.99 2.17 -4.09
C GLU A 54 -4.92 2.63 -5.08
N VAL A 55 -5.31 2.86 -6.33
CA VAL A 55 -4.42 3.47 -7.33
C VAL A 55 -4.68 4.96 -7.31
N ALA A 56 -3.63 5.74 -7.03
CA ALA A 56 -3.71 7.19 -6.91
C ALA A 56 -2.66 7.86 -7.82
N PRO A 57 -2.84 9.15 -8.15
CA PRO A 57 -1.81 9.93 -8.83
C PRO A 57 -0.50 9.97 -8.04
N GLY A 58 0.63 9.90 -8.75
CA GLY A 58 1.98 10.02 -8.22
C GLY A 58 2.34 11.44 -7.76
N LEU A 59 3.55 11.60 -7.21
CA LEU A 59 4.10 12.91 -6.84
C LEU A 59 4.61 13.71 -8.05
N LEU A 60 4.88 13.03 -9.17
CA LEU A 60 5.28 13.63 -10.43
C LEU A 60 4.14 13.49 -11.44
N ASP A 61 4.11 14.38 -12.43
CA ASP A 61 3.15 14.32 -13.52
C ASP A 61 3.32 12.98 -14.28
N ASP A 62 2.19 12.34 -14.61
CA ASP A 62 2.06 11.03 -15.29
C ASP A 62 2.41 9.76 -14.49
N ASP A 63 2.95 9.88 -13.28
CA ASP A 63 3.19 8.73 -12.41
C ASP A 63 1.89 8.26 -11.74
N LEU A 64 1.82 6.95 -11.48
CA LEU A 64 0.79 6.35 -10.66
C LEU A 64 1.43 5.72 -9.43
N LEU A 65 0.70 5.67 -8.33
CA LEU A 65 1.11 4.95 -7.14
C LEU A 65 0.01 4.00 -6.68
N ILE A 66 0.42 2.87 -6.10
CA ILE A 66 -0.46 2.02 -5.33
C ILE A 66 -0.32 2.40 -3.86
N GLU A 67 -1.41 2.84 -3.24
CA GLU A 67 -1.55 2.99 -1.80
C GLU A 67 -1.94 1.66 -1.16
N ALA A 68 -0.97 0.97 -0.57
CA ALA A 68 -1.22 -0.26 0.16
C ALA A 68 -1.39 0.01 1.67
N ARG A 69 -2.60 -0.25 2.19
CA ARG A 69 -2.92 -0.15 3.61
C ARG A 69 -2.88 -1.54 4.23
N ILE A 70 -1.84 -1.86 4.99
CA ILE A 70 -1.63 -3.19 5.61
C ILE A 70 -1.68 -3.14 7.14
N PRO A 71 -2.02 -4.23 7.85
CA PRO A 71 -2.02 -4.23 9.32
C PRO A 71 -0.63 -3.93 9.92
N LEU A 72 -0.56 -3.02 10.90
CA LEU A 72 0.72 -2.59 11.51
C LEU A 72 1.53 -3.77 12.05
N ARG A 73 0.87 -4.79 12.61
CA ARG A 73 1.51 -6.02 13.15
C ARG A 73 2.37 -6.77 12.12
N ARG A 74 2.08 -6.58 10.82
CA ARG A 74 2.77 -7.23 9.70
C ARG A 74 3.71 -6.30 8.93
N ALA A 75 3.87 -5.04 9.38
CA ALA A 75 4.68 -4.04 8.67
C ALA A 75 6.13 -4.50 8.42
N LYS A 76 6.70 -5.32 9.31
CA LYS A 76 8.03 -5.91 9.17
C LYS A 76 8.19 -6.89 8.00
N GLU A 77 7.09 -7.42 7.47
CA GLU A 77 7.09 -8.36 6.35
C GLU A 77 7.21 -7.65 4.98
N TRP A 78 6.95 -6.34 4.95
CA TRP A 78 6.93 -5.53 3.73
C TRP A 78 8.18 -5.66 2.85
N PRO A 79 9.43 -5.66 3.38
CA PRO A 79 10.63 -5.75 2.53
C PRO A 79 10.75 -7.04 1.71
N ALA A 80 10.11 -8.14 2.12
CA ALA A 80 10.08 -9.37 1.34
C ALA A 80 9.08 -9.27 0.18
N VAL A 81 7.94 -8.60 0.42
CA VAL A 81 6.87 -8.41 -0.58
C VAL A 81 7.30 -7.40 -1.64
N SER A 82 7.92 -6.29 -1.25
CA SER A 82 8.41 -5.28 -2.19
C SER A 82 9.43 -5.84 -3.18
N ARG A 83 10.31 -6.75 -2.73
CA ARG A 83 11.26 -7.44 -3.61
C ARG A 83 10.57 -8.36 -4.63
N ARG A 84 9.51 -9.05 -4.23
CA ARG A 84 8.72 -9.88 -5.17
C ARG A 84 7.96 -9.03 -6.16
N ALA A 85 7.29 -7.96 -5.72
CA ALA A 85 6.59 -7.04 -6.60
C ALA A 85 7.53 -6.42 -7.64
N TYR A 86 8.75 -6.04 -7.24
CA TYR A 86 9.79 -5.58 -8.16
C TYR A 86 10.22 -6.66 -9.18
N ALA A 87 10.42 -7.90 -8.71
CA ALA A 87 10.84 -9.01 -9.57
C ALA A 87 9.77 -9.46 -10.59
N VAL A 88 8.49 -9.11 -10.39
CA VAL A 88 7.41 -9.40 -11.36
C VAL A 88 7.30 -8.29 -12.41
N GLY A 89 7.70 -7.05 -12.10
CA GLY A 89 7.71 -5.92 -13.04
C GLY A 89 8.99 -5.76 -13.87
N GLY A 90 10.06 -6.47 -13.51
CA GLY A 90 11.29 -6.58 -14.30
C GLY A 90 11.41 -7.96 -14.91
N PHE A 91 11.87 -8.02 -16.17
CA PHE A 91 12.15 -9.22 -16.99
C PHE A 91 11.03 -9.67 -17.95
N ASP A 92 10.75 -8.81 -18.94
CA ASP A 92 10.93 -9.23 -20.33
C ASP A 92 11.97 -8.28 -20.97
N VAL A 93 13.24 -8.63 -20.83
CA VAL A 93 14.34 -8.06 -21.62
C VAL A 93 14.87 -9.22 -22.45
N GLY A 94 14.08 -9.61 -23.45
CA GLY A 94 14.43 -10.52 -24.53
C GLY A 94 14.55 -9.74 -25.83
#